data_AF-A0A973DVY0-F1
#
_entry.id   AF-A0A973DVY0-F1
#
_cell.length_a   1.000
_cell.length_b   1.000
_cell.length_c   1.000
_cell.angle_alpha   90.00
_cell.angle_beta   90.00
_cell.angle_gamma   90.00
#
_symmetry.space_group_name_H-M   'P 1'
#
loop_
_entity.id
_entity.type
_entity.pdbx_description
1 polymer ?
#
loop_
_entity_poly.entity_id
_entity_poly.type
_entity_poly.pdbx_seq_one_letter_code
_entity_poly.pdbx_strand_id
1 'polypeptide(L)'
;MSESPVSNKWHAYRLRAMIGTGLIMFVFISMHLVNLSLGLVSVQLMDDWRWALSGVWSSFPPLKIALNLSLVVHFALALVSLYLRNTLRVPAYDMAQMIAGVMIIPLMAPHVFGIMAADEIGFEPTYALVLSQFWVFSPVDGLLQIVMLVVAWIHGAIGMFTWLQSRDGSAGIMRVFYPFVVALPIVAMLGYVEAGRQIIPVEDGGMGFVLEDDPNANGPTATQEEIGVIIAQTEARIRNVTVGSLGLVLLALAARWVRVRGAWAGQVRATYVGKRSATFETASGLSLLEMAQENGLPHASVCRGRGRCGTCRVRVLSGGENLPAPSETEAKVLAHWNAEPDQRLACQIKPTSMVLEVERVIEADYSNLDYSETKRSQDTQAETA
;
A
#
# COMPACT_ATOMS: atom_id res chain seq x y z
N MET A 1 29.64 -5.83 12.93
CA MET A 1 28.76 -7.02 13.08
C MET A 1 28.26 -7.41 11.70
N SER A 2 28.76 -8.51 11.15
CA SER A 2 28.24 -9.07 9.90
C SER A 2 26.78 -9.49 10.10
N GLU A 3 25.88 -9.05 9.23
CA GLU A 3 24.49 -9.50 9.23
C GLU A 3 24.48 -11.03 9.03
N SER A 4 23.87 -11.76 9.97
CA SER A 4 23.89 -13.24 9.96
C SER A 4 23.13 -13.78 8.72
N PRO A 5 23.49 -14.96 8.20
CA PRO A 5 22.83 -15.58 7.03
C PRO A 5 21.30 -15.72 7.18
N VAL A 6 20.81 -15.78 8.42
CA VAL A 6 19.38 -15.84 8.78
C VAL A 6 18.65 -14.52 8.45
N SER A 7 19.31 -13.37 8.64
CA SER A 7 18.74 -12.04 8.41
C SER A 7 18.42 -11.76 6.93
N ASN A 8 19.28 -12.25 6.02
CA ASN A 8 19.09 -12.11 4.57
C ASN A 8 17.91 -12.96 4.06
N LYS A 9 17.77 -14.20 4.56
CA LYS A 9 16.66 -15.08 4.19
C LYS A 9 15.32 -14.51 4.67
N TRP A 10 15.25 -14.03 5.91
CA TRP A 10 14.05 -13.41 6.46
C TRP A 10 13.56 -12.23 5.60
N HIS A 11 14.47 -11.33 5.20
CA HIS A 11 14.11 -10.18 4.36
C HIS A 11 13.49 -10.62 3.02
N ALA A 12 14.09 -11.63 2.37
CA ALA A 12 13.60 -12.17 1.11
C ALA A 12 12.21 -12.83 1.25
N TYR A 13 12.00 -13.64 2.30
CA TYR A 13 10.70 -14.26 2.57
C TYR A 13 9.63 -13.23 2.88
N ARG A 14 9.93 -12.25 3.75
CA ARG A 14 9.00 -11.17 4.12
C ARG A 14 8.50 -10.42 2.89
N LEU A 15 9.41 -10.05 1.99
CA LEU A 15 9.06 -9.30 0.80
C LEU A 15 8.28 -10.14 -0.21
N ARG A 16 8.61 -11.43 -0.38
CA ARG A 16 7.82 -12.36 -1.20
C ARG A 16 6.41 -12.54 -0.65
N ALA A 17 6.28 -12.69 0.66
CA ALA A 17 4.98 -12.80 1.33
C ALA A 17 4.15 -11.52 1.13
N MET A 18 4.75 -10.34 1.34
CA MET A 18 4.07 -9.05 1.12
C MET A 18 3.54 -8.91 -0.31
N ILE A 19 4.34 -9.29 -1.31
CA ILE A 19 3.93 -9.25 -2.72
C ILE A 19 2.84 -10.28 -2.98
N GLY A 20 2.99 -11.52 -2.50
CA GLY A 20 2.01 -12.59 -2.71
C GLY A 20 0.65 -12.25 -2.12
N THR A 21 0.61 -11.78 -0.87
CA THR A 21 -0.65 -11.38 -0.23
C THR A 21 -1.26 -10.15 -0.88
N GLY A 22 -0.44 -9.18 -1.27
CA GLY A 22 -0.88 -8.00 -2.02
C GLY A 22 -1.50 -8.36 -3.38
N LEU A 23 -0.89 -9.31 -4.11
CA LEU A 23 -1.41 -9.79 -5.39
C LEU A 23 -2.75 -10.50 -5.25
N ILE A 24 -2.92 -11.36 -4.25
CA ILE A 24 -4.19 -12.05 -4.00
C ILE A 24 -5.31 -11.04 -3.77
N MET A 25 -5.09 -10.05 -2.90
CA MET A 25 -6.08 -9.00 -2.64
C MET A 25 -6.31 -8.11 -3.87
N PHE A 26 -5.27 -7.79 -4.64
CA PHE A 26 -5.40 -6.97 -5.85
C PHE A 26 -6.24 -7.67 -6.94
N VAL A 27 -6.07 -8.99 -7.10
CA VAL A 27 -6.90 -9.79 -8.01
C VAL A 27 -8.34 -9.82 -7.52
N PHE A 28 -8.58 -10.08 -6.23
CA PHE A 28 -9.92 -10.05 -5.65
C PHE A 28 -10.62 -8.71 -5.90
N ILE A 29 -9.99 -7.60 -5.53
CA ILE A 29 -10.55 -6.25 -5.72
C ILE A 29 -10.79 -5.99 -7.21
N SER A 30 -9.86 -6.38 -8.10
CA SER A 30 -10.05 -6.20 -9.55
C SER A 30 -11.27 -6.96 -10.06
N MET A 31 -11.46 -8.22 -9.66
CA MET A 31 -12.64 -9.01 -10.04
C MET A 31 -13.93 -8.40 -9.48
N HIS A 32 -13.89 -7.91 -8.24
CA HIS A 32 -15.02 -7.21 -7.63
C HIS A 32 -15.38 -5.92 -8.39
N LEU A 33 -14.39 -5.12 -8.80
CA LEU A 33 -14.61 -3.93 -9.62
C LEU A 33 -15.11 -4.26 -11.03
N VAL A 34 -14.66 -5.38 -11.62
CA VAL A 34 -15.23 -5.87 -12.89
C VAL A 34 -16.70 -6.20 -12.69
N ASN A 35 -17.11 -6.79 -11.58
CA ASN A 35 -18.53 -7.02 -11.32
C ASN A 35 -19.30 -5.70 -11.20
N LEU A 36 -18.79 -4.73 -10.43
CA LEU A 36 -19.40 -3.40 -10.34
C LEU A 36 -19.57 -2.72 -11.70
N SER A 37 -18.63 -2.93 -12.63
CA SER A 37 -18.73 -2.39 -13.99
C SER A 37 -19.91 -2.95 -14.79
N LEU A 38 -20.39 -4.15 -14.47
CA LEU A 38 -21.58 -4.75 -15.11
C LEU A 38 -22.85 -3.97 -14.79
N GLY A 39 -22.85 -3.14 -13.73
CA GLY A 39 -23.93 -2.24 -13.39
C GLY A 39 -24.24 -1.19 -14.45
N LEU A 40 -23.30 -0.93 -15.37
CA LEU A 40 -23.56 -0.12 -16.58
C LEU A 40 -24.60 -0.75 -17.52
N VAL A 41 -24.79 -2.07 -17.41
CA VAL A 41 -25.76 -2.83 -18.22
C VAL A 41 -27.02 -3.08 -17.40
N SER A 42 -26.90 -3.80 -16.28
CA SER A 42 -28.01 -4.02 -15.37
C SER A 42 -27.54 -4.54 -14.00
N VAL A 43 -28.35 -4.29 -12.96
CA VAL A 43 -28.18 -4.92 -11.64
C VAL A 43 -28.33 -6.44 -11.74
N GLN A 44 -29.25 -6.93 -12.57
CA GLN A 44 -29.39 -8.37 -12.84
C GLN A 44 -28.07 -9.00 -13.29
N LEU A 45 -27.37 -8.38 -14.25
CA LEU A 45 -26.10 -8.91 -14.77
C LEU A 45 -25.00 -8.93 -13.69
N MET A 46 -24.99 -7.95 -12.78
CA MET A 46 -24.07 -7.95 -11.64
C MET A 46 -24.31 -9.17 -10.74
N ASP A 47 -25.58 -9.47 -10.44
CA ASP A 47 -25.99 -10.61 -9.62
C ASP A 47 -25.75 -11.96 -10.32
N ASP A 48 -26.06 -12.08 -11.61
CA ASP A 48 -25.80 -13.29 -12.42
C ASP A 48 -24.32 -13.68 -12.40
N TRP A 49 -23.43 -12.68 -12.44
CA TRP A 49 -21.96 -12.88 -12.40
C TRP A 49 -21.36 -12.76 -11.01
N ARG A 50 -22.18 -12.51 -9.96
CA ARG A 50 -21.73 -12.32 -8.57
C ARG A 50 -20.93 -13.51 -8.09
N TRP A 51 -21.39 -14.72 -8.36
CA TRP A 51 -20.66 -15.93 -7.94
C TRP A 51 -19.27 -16.00 -8.58
N ALA A 52 -19.16 -15.83 -9.91
CA ALA A 52 -17.87 -15.98 -10.60
C ALA A 52 -16.85 -14.88 -10.24
N LEU A 53 -17.31 -13.64 -10.04
CA LEU A 53 -16.43 -12.48 -9.85
C LEU A 53 -16.17 -12.12 -8.38
N SER A 54 -17.08 -12.45 -7.46
CA SER A 54 -16.95 -12.13 -6.03
C SER A 54 -17.22 -13.32 -5.13
N GLY A 55 -18.28 -14.10 -5.39
CA GLY A 55 -18.69 -15.25 -4.58
C GLY A 55 -17.66 -16.39 -4.54
N VAL A 56 -16.87 -16.59 -5.60
CA VAL A 56 -15.81 -17.60 -5.63
C VAL A 56 -14.77 -17.35 -4.53
N TRP A 57 -14.60 -16.09 -4.10
CA TRP A 57 -13.69 -15.73 -3.02
C TRP A 57 -14.28 -15.91 -1.61
N SER A 58 -15.60 -16.02 -1.47
CA SER A 58 -16.28 -16.20 -0.18
C SER A 58 -16.84 -17.61 0.02
N SER A 59 -17.13 -18.33 -1.07
CA SER A 59 -17.80 -19.64 -1.07
C SER A 59 -16.86 -20.81 -1.41
N PHE A 60 -15.81 -20.59 -2.20
CA PHE A 60 -14.83 -21.65 -2.50
C PHE A 60 -13.72 -21.68 -1.44
N PRO A 61 -13.60 -22.75 -0.61
CA PRO A 61 -12.74 -22.73 0.57
C PRO A 61 -11.27 -22.38 0.32
N PRO A 62 -10.60 -22.88 -0.73
CA PRO A 62 -9.21 -22.52 -0.99
C PRO A 62 -8.99 -21.02 -1.21
N LEU A 63 -9.86 -20.36 -2.01
CA LEU A 63 -9.75 -18.92 -2.26
C LEU A 63 -10.19 -18.09 -1.05
N LYS A 64 -11.22 -18.53 -0.33
CA LYS A 64 -11.65 -17.92 0.93
C LYS A 64 -10.52 -17.88 1.96
N ILE A 65 -9.87 -19.02 2.18
CA ILE A 65 -8.74 -19.13 3.10
C ILE A 65 -7.58 -18.27 2.60
N ALA A 66 -7.26 -18.33 1.31
CA ALA A 66 -6.17 -17.53 0.73
C ALA A 66 -6.40 -16.01 0.89
N LEU A 67 -7.62 -15.51 0.66
CA LEU A 67 -7.96 -14.09 0.79
C LEU A 67 -7.88 -13.63 2.25
N ASN A 68 -8.50 -14.36 3.18
CA ASN A 68 -8.50 -14.01 4.59
C ASN A 68 -7.09 -14.05 5.20
N LEU A 69 -6.31 -15.08 4.90
CA LEU A 69 -4.91 -15.15 5.32
C LEU A 69 -4.10 -14.02 4.68
N SER A 70 -4.35 -13.69 3.42
CA SER A 70 -3.66 -12.59 2.76
C SER A 70 -3.91 -11.26 3.44
N LEU A 71 -5.16 -10.97 3.82
CA LEU A 71 -5.50 -9.74 4.53
C LEU A 71 -4.73 -9.62 5.86
N VAL A 72 -4.79 -10.67 6.69
CA VAL A 72 -4.14 -10.67 8.03
C VAL A 72 -2.61 -10.61 7.89
N VAL A 73 -2.03 -11.44 7.03
CA VAL A 73 -0.58 -11.50 6.84
C VAL A 73 -0.08 -10.21 6.19
N HIS A 74 -0.78 -9.64 5.22
CA HIS A 74 -0.39 -8.36 4.61
C HIS A 74 -0.36 -7.24 5.64
N PHE A 75 -1.40 -7.12 6.46
CA PHE A 75 -1.46 -6.14 7.54
C PHE A 75 -0.31 -6.32 8.55
N ALA A 76 -0.07 -7.56 9.01
CA ALA A 76 1.03 -7.86 9.94
C ALA A 76 2.41 -7.50 9.35
N LEU A 77 2.65 -7.86 8.08
CA LEU A 77 3.89 -7.52 7.39
C LEU A 77 4.02 -6.01 7.15
N ALA A 78 2.90 -5.30 6.99
CA ALA A 78 2.89 -3.84 6.86
C ALA A 78 3.30 -3.17 8.17
N LEU A 79 2.81 -3.65 9.32
CA LEU A 79 3.25 -3.22 10.64
C LEU A 79 4.75 -3.48 10.87
N VAL A 80 5.24 -4.66 10.50
CA VAL A 80 6.69 -4.98 10.55
C VAL A 80 7.48 -4.04 9.65
N SER A 81 6.97 -3.74 8.45
CA SER A 81 7.61 -2.81 7.52
C SER A 81 7.63 -1.38 8.08
N LEU A 82 6.58 -0.95 8.75
CA LEU A 82 6.51 0.34 9.45
C LEU A 82 7.53 0.40 10.59
N TYR A 83 7.58 -0.63 11.43
CA TYR A 83 8.53 -0.75 12.54
C TYR A 83 9.99 -0.68 12.10
N LEU A 84 10.33 -1.33 10.98
CA LEU A 84 11.71 -1.44 10.48
C LEU A 84 12.20 -0.22 9.69
N ARG A 85 11.33 0.72 9.32
CA ARG A 85 11.73 1.97 8.64
C ARG A 85 12.47 2.89 9.61
N ASN A 86 13.65 3.38 9.24
CA ASN A 86 14.39 4.33 10.08
C ASN A 86 13.97 5.79 9.87
N THR A 87 13.48 6.12 8.67
CA THR A 87 12.92 7.44 8.33
C THR A 87 11.46 7.33 7.87
N LEU A 88 10.66 8.38 8.12
CA LEU A 88 9.33 8.58 7.54
C LEU A 88 9.32 9.70 6.49
N ARG A 89 10.49 10.28 6.17
CA ARG A 89 10.66 11.21 5.06
C ARG A 89 10.72 10.40 3.76
N VAL A 90 9.54 10.11 3.23
CA VAL A 90 9.36 9.32 2.01
C VAL A 90 8.73 10.19 0.92
N PRO A 91 8.87 9.82 -0.36
CA PRO A 91 8.18 10.51 -1.45
C PRO A 91 6.66 10.59 -1.22
N ALA A 92 6.00 11.60 -1.79
CA ALA A 92 4.56 11.84 -1.57
C ALA A 92 3.68 10.62 -1.89
N TYR A 93 4.01 9.87 -2.95
CA TYR A 93 3.25 8.67 -3.31
C TYR A 93 3.46 7.50 -2.32
N ASP A 94 4.61 7.39 -1.64
CA ASP A 94 4.80 6.41 -0.54
C ASP A 94 3.94 6.79 0.65
N MET A 95 3.94 8.09 0.98
CA MET A 95 3.12 8.61 2.06
C MET A 95 1.64 8.36 1.78
N ALA A 96 1.18 8.63 0.56
CA ALA A 96 -0.17 8.34 0.12
C ALA A 96 -0.51 6.86 0.26
N GLN A 97 0.37 5.94 -0.18
CA GLN A 97 0.16 4.50 -0.02
C GLN A 97 0.07 4.08 1.46
N MET A 98 0.91 4.65 2.33
CA MET A 98 0.93 4.37 3.76
C MET A 98 -0.33 4.86 4.46
N ILE A 99 -0.74 6.11 4.20
CA ILE A 99 -1.98 6.69 4.74
C ILE A 99 -3.18 5.89 4.24
N ALA A 100 -3.24 5.58 2.94
CA ALA A 100 -4.27 4.74 2.37
C ALA A 100 -4.34 3.37 3.07
N GLY A 101 -3.18 2.73 3.30
CA GLY A 101 -3.11 1.46 4.03
C GLY A 101 -3.69 1.52 5.45
N VAL A 102 -3.50 2.63 6.16
CA VAL A 102 -4.09 2.85 7.50
C VAL A 102 -5.61 3.08 7.41
N MET A 103 -6.07 3.79 6.39
CA MET A 103 -7.49 4.10 6.19
C MET A 103 -8.33 2.91 5.69
N ILE A 104 -7.73 1.91 5.02
CA ILE A 104 -8.47 0.76 4.47
C ILE A 104 -9.29 0.05 5.54
N ILE A 105 -8.71 -0.31 6.69
CA ILE A 105 -9.45 -1.11 7.70
C ILE A 105 -10.65 -0.35 8.28
N PRO A 106 -10.52 0.91 8.75
CA PRO A 106 -11.67 1.68 9.22
C PRO A 106 -12.78 1.84 8.18
N LEU A 107 -12.42 2.05 6.90
CA LEU A 107 -13.39 2.24 5.82
C LEU A 107 -14.02 0.92 5.35
N MET A 108 -13.27 -0.18 5.39
CA MET A 108 -13.70 -1.50 4.92
C MET A 108 -14.47 -2.30 5.96
N ALA A 109 -14.23 -2.06 7.26
CA ALA A 109 -14.89 -2.82 8.32
C ALA A 109 -16.44 -2.75 8.26
N PRO A 110 -17.08 -1.58 8.07
CA PRO A 110 -18.54 -1.50 7.91
C PRO A 110 -19.05 -2.31 6.72
N HIS A 111 -18.33 -2.32 5.60
CA HIS A 111 -18.71 -3.08 4.42
C HIS A 111 -18.63 -4.59 4.67
N VAL A 112 -17.46 -5.09 5.09
CA VAL A 112 -17.25 -6.53 5.28
C VAL A 112 -18.17 -7.08 6.36
N PHE A 113 -18.25 -6.42 7.53
CA PHE A 113 -19.11 -6.90 8.61
C PHE A 113 -20.60 -6.66 8.32
N GLY A 114 -20.97 -5.65 7.54
CA GLY A 114 -22.35 -5.48 7.07
C GLY A 114 -22.79 -6.60 6.14
N ILE A 115 -21.93 -7.03 5.20
CA ILE A 115 -22.21 -8.19 4.33
C ILE A 115 -22.31 -9.48 5.15
N MET A 116 -21.43 -9.68 6.13
CA MET A 116 -21.51 -10.84 7.03
C MET A 116 -22.78 -10.81 7.89
N ALA A 117 -23.20 -9.64 8.36
CA ALA A 117 -24.42 -9.47 9.13
C ALA A 117 -25.67 -9.80 8.30
N ALA A 118 -25.70 -9.41 7.03
CA ALA A 118 -26.79 -9.77 6.12
C ALA A 118 -26.93 -11.30 5.98
N ASP A 119 -25.81 -12.01 5.79
CA ASP A 119 -25.76 -13.47 5.75
C ASP A 119 -26.19 -14.10 7.09
N GLU A 120 -25.72 -13.57 8.23
CA GLU A 120 -26.11 -14.03 9.58
C GLU A 120 -27.60 -13.80 9.89
N ILE A 121 -28.21 -12.75 9.34
CA ILE A 121 -29.66 -12.45 9.42
C ILE A 121 -30.48 -13.40 8.52
N GLY A 122 -29.82 -14.10 7.61
CA GLY A 122 -30.43 -15.04 6.67
C GLY A 122 -30.79 -14.44 5.32
N PHE A 123 -30.21 -13.30 4.96
CA PHE A 123 -30.27 -12.79 3.60
C PHE A 123 -29.12 -13.32 2.76
N GLU A 124 -29.37 -13.55 1.48
CA GLU A 124 -28.29 -13.68 0.51
C GLU A 124 -27.81 -12.28 0.09
N PRO A 125 -26.50 -11.96 0.24
CA PRO A 125 -25.98 -10.63 -0.09
C PRO A 125 -25.87 -10.43 -1.60
N THR A 126 -27.00 -10.12 -2.23
CA THR A 126 -27.13 -9.74 -3.64
C THR A 126 -26.69 -8.30 -3.88
N TYR A 127 -26.33 -7.94 -5.11
CA TYR A 127 -26.08 -6.54 -5.44
C TYR A 127 -27.35 -5.71 -5.30
N ALA A 128 -28.51 -6.24 -5.65
CA ALA A 128 -29.79 -5.56 -5.42
C ALA A 128 -29.98 -5.15 -3.95
N LEU A 129 -29.70 -6.06 -3.00
CA LEU A 129 -29.80 -5.79 -1.56
C LEU A 129 -28.77 -4.73 -1.11
N VAL A 130 -27.51 -4.90 -1.48
CA VAL A 130 -26.42 -4.01 -1.06
C VAL A 130 -26.56 -2.61 -1.66
N LEU A 131 -26.96 -2.51 -2.92
CA LEU A 131 -27.22 -1.22 -3.57
C LEU A 131 -28.42 -0.52 -2.95
N SER A 132 -29.47 -1.27 -2.56
CA SER A 132 -30.61 -0.70 -1.83
C SER A 132 -30.16 -0.11 -0.49
N GLN A 133 -29.28 -0.82 0.24
CA GLN A 133 -28.68 -0.29 1.46
C GLN A 133 -27.93 1.03 1.20
N PHE A 134 -27.16 1.11 0.13
CA PHE A 134 -26.31 2.28 -0.11
C PHE A 134 -26.99 3.44 -0.81
N TRP A 135 -28.04 3.24 -1.60
CA TRP A 135 -28.69 4.32 -2.33
C TRP A 135 -30.03 4.74 -1.73
N VAL A 136 -30.71 3.83 -1.02
CA VAL A 136 -32.05 4.06 -0.45
C VAL A 136 -31.98 4.24 1.06
N PHE A 137 -31.40 3.28 1.78
CA PHE A 137 -31.48 3.26 3.25
C PHE A 137 -30.39 4.10 3.93
N SER A 138 -29.15 4.04 3.45
CA SER A 138 -28.00 4.77 4.01
C SER A 138 -27.06 5.29 2.91
N PRO A 139 -27.42 6.41 2.25
CA PRO A 139 -26.59 7.10 1.25
C PRO A 139 -25.17 7.44 1.73
N VAL A 140 -25.02 7.73 3.02
CA VAL A 140 -23.72 8.06 3.61
C VAL A 140 -22.77 6.86 3.59
N ASP A 141 -23.29 5.65 3.89
CA ASP A 141 -22.48 4.43 3.81
C ASP A 141 -22.05 4.15 2.37
N GLY A 142 -22.95 4.38 1.40
CA GLY A 142 -22.63 4.31 -0.03
C GLY A 142 -21.49 5.23 -0.43
N LEU A 143 -21.54 6.50 0.00
CA LEU A 143 -20.46 7.46 -0.24
C LEU A 143 -19.13 7.02 0.39
N LEU A 144 -19.18 6.51 1.63
CA LEU A 144 -17.99 5.96 2.29
C LEU A 144 -17.40 4.77 1.53
N GLN A 145 -18.22 3.94 0.87
CA GLN A 145 -17.72 2.85 0.02
C GLN A 145 -17.02 3.34 -1.24
N ILE A 146 -17.45 4.45 -1.84
CA ILE A 146 -16.71 5.09 -2.94
C ILE A 146 -15.34 5.57 -2.45
N VAL A 147 -15.29 6.22 -1.27
CA VAL A 147 -14.03 6.65 -0.66
C VAL A 147 -13.13 5.45 -0.38
N MET A 148 -13.66 4.38 0.21
CA MET A 148 -12.95 3.13 0.46
C MET A 148 -12.35 2.57 -0.84
N LEU A 149 -13.13 2.51 -1.91
CA LEU A 149 -12.69 2.02 -3.23
C LEU A 149 -11.49 2.82 -3.71
N VAL A 150 -11.57 4.16 -3.72
CA VAL A 150 -10.48 5.03 -4.15
C VAL A 150 -9.23 4.79 -3.30
N VAL A 151 -9.40 4.72 -1.98
CA VAL A 151 -8.30 4.48 -1.03
C VAL A 151 -7.64 3.12 -1.25
N ALA A 152 -8.42 2.04 -1.34
CA ALA A 152 -7.92 0.69 -1.55
C ALA A 152 -7.24 0.53 -2.92
N TRP A 153 -7.83 1.14 -3.96
CA TRP A 153 -7.28 1.11 -5.31
C TRP A 153 -5.97 1.88 -5.42
N ILE A 154 -5.87 3.08 -4.84
CA ILE A 154 -4.61 3.85 -4.78
C ILE A 154 -3.53 3.04 -4.04
N HIS A 155 -3.86 2.47 -2.88
CA HIS A 155 -2.93 1.65 -2.11
C HIS A 155 -2.39 0.46 -2.93
N GLY A 156 -3.29 -0.30 -3.56
CA GLY A 156 -2.96 -1.45 -4.39
C GLY A 156 -2.18 -1.07 -5.65
N ALA A 157 -2.63 -0.04 -6.38
CA ALA A 157 -2.00 0.42 -7.61
C ALA A 157 -0.57 0.92 -7.40
N ILE A 158 -0.31 1.70 -6.34
CA ILE A 158 1.06 2.13 -5.99
C ILE A 158 1.91 0.91 -5.63
N GLY A 159 1.37 -0.04 -4.85
CA GLY A 159 2.05 -1.29 -4.52
C GLY A 159 2.49 -2.07 -5.76
N MET A 160 1.55 -2.30 -6.67
CA MET A 160 1.77 -2.99 -7.93
C MET A 160 2.76 -2.25 -8.84
N PHE A 161 2.59 -0.93 -8.99
CA PHE A 161 3.50 -0.09 -9.78
C PHE A 161 4.95 -0.24 -9.33
N THR A 162 5.19 -0.16 -8.01
CA THR A 162 6.56 -0.25 -7.46
C THR A 162 7.20 -1.61 -7.63
N TRP A 163 6.37 -2.65 -7.61
CA TRP A 163 6.84 -4.01 -7.83
C TRP A 163 7.16 -4.23 -9.31
N LEU A 164 6.26 -3.88 -10.21
CA LEU A 164 6.40 -4.07 -11.66
C LEU A 164 7.56 -3.25 -12.24
N GLN A 165 7.73 -1.98 -11.81
CA GLN A 165 8.81 -1.13 -12.31
C GLN A 165 10.21 -1.70 -11.99
N SER A 166 10.32 -2.56 -10.97
CA SER A 166 11.58 -3.19 -10.58
C SER A 166 11.90 -4.49 -11.34
N ARG A 167 11.05 -4.94 -12.26
CA ARG A 167 11.23 -6.18 -13.03
C ARG A 167 11.78 -5.93 -14.43
N ASP A 168 12.52 -6.89 -14.94
CA ASP A 168 12.90 -6.95 -16.35
C ASP A 168 11.65 -7.02 -17.24
N GLY A 169 11.66 -6.32 -18.36
CA GLY A 169 10.50 -6.24 -19.26
C GLY A 169 9.33 -5.39 -18.74
N SER A 170 9.53 -4.64 -17.64
CA SER A 170 8.51 -3.75 -17.07
C SER A 170 7.89 -2.82 -18.10
N ALA A 171 8.66 -2.27 -19.02
CA ALA A 171 8.16 -1.38 -20.08
C ALA A 171 7.04 -2.00 -20.93
N GLY A 172 7.06 -3.32 -21.19
CA GLY A 172 6.00 -3.99 -21.93
C GLY A 172 4.74 -4.18 -21.08
N ILE A 173 4.91 -4.66 -19.84
CA ILE A 173 3.80 -4.90 -18.90
C ILE A 173 3.09 -3.58 -18.55
N MET A 174 3.86 -2.51 -18.34
CA MET A 174 3.33 -1.20 -17.96
C MET A 174 2.42 -0.60 -19.05
N ARG A 175 2.63 -0.89 -20.33
CA ARG A 175 1.74 -0.43 -21.42
C ARG A 175 0.31 -0.92 -21.28
N VAL A 176 0.13 -2.11 -20.72
CA VAL A 176 -1.21 -2.70 -20.49
C VAL A 176 -1.70 -2.34 -19.08
N PHE A 177 -0.81 -2.39 -18.10
CA PHE A 177 -1.16 -2.16 -16.70
C PHE A 177 -1.63 -0.73 -16.43
N TYR A 178 -1.01 0.29 -17.05
CA TYR A 178 -1.41 1.69 -16.82
C TYR A 178 -2.85 1.98 -17.28
N PRO A 179 -3.26 1.70 -18.54
CA PRO A 179 -4.64 1.87 -18.95
C PRO A 179 -5.62 1.06 -18.09
N PHE A 180 -5.26 -0.18 -17.73
CA PHE A 180 -6.10 -1.02 -16.87
C PHE A 180 -6.35 -0.38 -15.49
N VAL A 181 -5.30 0.11 -14.83
CA VAL A 181 -5.40 0.72 -13.50
C VAL A 181 -6.22 2.00 -13.51
N VAL A 182 -6.20 2.76 -14.60
CA VAL A 182 -6.99 3.98 -14.74
C VAL A 182 -8.44 3.66 -15.12
N ALA A 183 -8.64 2.80 -16.11
CA ALA A 183 -9.96 2.52 -16.67
C ALA A 183 -10.86 1.74 -15.70
N LEU A 184 -10.34 0.69 -15.05
CA LEU A 184 -11.18 -0.20 -14.23
C LEU A 184 -11.95 0.53 -13.11
N PRO A 185 -11.34 1.35 -12.24
CA PRO A 185 -12.10 2.05 -11.19
C PRO A 185 -13.10 3.05 -11.76
N ILE A 186 -12.80 3.68 -12.90
CA ILE A 186 -13.73 4.64 -13.54
C ILE A 186 -14.97 3.89 -14.03
N VAL A 187 -14.80 2.80 -14.78
CA VAL A 187 -15.93 2.02 -15.29
C VAL A 187 -16.71 1.38 -14.14
N ALA A 188 -16.03 0.92 -13.09
CA ALA A 188 -16.68 0.38 -11.90
C ALA A 188 -17.52 1.42 -11.14
N MET A 189 -17.01 2.66 -10.97
CA MET A 189 -17.76 3.74 -10.33
C MET A 189 -18.95 4.17 -11.19
N LEU A 190 -18.80 4.24 -12.51
CA LEU A 190 -19.91 4.52 -13.42
C LEU A 190 -20.98 3.41 -13.34
N GLY A 191 -20.55 2.15 -13.27
CA GLY A 191 -21.45 1.01 -13.08
C GLY A 191 -22.18 1.05 -11.74
N TYR A 192 -21.50 1.42 -10.65
CA TYR A 192 -22.12 1.61 -9.34
C TYR A 192 -23.16 2.73 -9.33
N VAL A 193 -22.89 3.86 -9.98
CA VAL A 193 -23.83 4.99 -10.07
C VAL A 193 -25.04 4.63 -10.93
N GLU A 194 -24.83 4.00 -12.09
CA GLU A 194 -25.93 3.58 -12.96
C GLU A 194 -26.78 2.48 -12.32
N ALA A 195 -26.17 1.54 -11.60
CA ALA A 195 -26.88 0.54 -10.82
C ALA A 195 -27.66 1.17 -9.65
N GLY A 196 -27.14 2.23 -9.03
CA GLY A 196 -27.88 3.03 -8.05
C GLY A 196 -29.16 3.64 -8.64
N ARG A 197 -29.05 4.26 -9.82
CA ARG A 197 -30.21 4.80 -10.56
C ARG A 197 -31.25 3.73 -10.88
N GLN A 198 -30.80 2.49 -11.13
CA GLN A 198 -31.69 1.34 -11.34
C GLN A 198 -32.46 0.98 -10.07
N ILE A 199 -31.80 0.91 -8.93
CA ILE A 199 -32.40 0.45 -7.66
C ILE A 199 -33.31 1.47 -7.00
N ILE A 200 -33.03 2.78 -7.14
CA ILE A 200 -33.87 3.82 -6.54
C ILE A 200 -35.33 3.66 -7.00
N PRO A 201 -36.32 3.72 -6.09
CA PRO A 201 -37.73 3.63 -6.43
C PRO A 201 -38.16 4.66 -7.47
N VAL A 202 -39.17 4.33 -8.29
CA VAL A 202 -39.70 5.24 -9.32
C VAL A 202 -40.25 6.53 -8.71
N GLU A 203 -40.87 6.42 -7.53
CA GLU A 203 -41.38 7.56 -6.76
C GLU A 203 -40.28 8.53 -6.29
N ASP A 204 -39.07 8.02 -6.10
CA ASP A 204 -37.88 8.80 -5.75
C ASP A 204 -37.05 9.20 -6.98
N GLY A 205 -37.57 8.97 -8.20
CA GLY A 205 -36.94 9.35 -9.46
C GLY A 205 -35.93 8.36 -10.04
N GLY A 206 -35.89 7.12 -9.52
CA GLY A 206 -35.11 6.02 -10.09
C GLY A 206 -35.91 5.16 -11.08
N MET A 207 -35.44 3.93 -11.32
CA MET A 207 -36.12 2.98 -12.23
C MET A 207 -36.87 1.86 -11.52
N GLY A 208 -36.74 1.73 -10.19
CA GLY A 208 -37.45 0.73 -9.40
C GLY A 208 -37.16 -0.71 -9.83
N PHE A 209 -35.89 -1.02 -10.09
CA PHE A 209 -35.45 -2.36 -10.46
C PHE A 209 -35.86 -3.39 -9.40
N VAL A 210 -36.38 -4.53 -9.85
CA VAL A 210 -36.69 -5.70 -9.03
C VAL A 210 -35.87 -6.86 -9.57
N LEU A 211 -35.16 -7.55 -8.68
CA LEU A 211 -34.31 -8.68 -9.05
C LEU A 211 -35.18 -9.86 -9.51
N GLU A 212 -34.81 -10.49 -10.63
CA GLU A 212 -35.44 -11.73 -11.08
C GLU A 212 -35.07 -12.86 -10.12
N ASP A 213 -36.05 -13.67 -9.74
CA ASP A 213 -35.90 -14.77 -8.78
C ASP A 213 -35.21 -14.35 -7.47
N ASP A 214 -35.60 -13.20 -6.90
CA ASP A 214 -34.98 -12.65 -5.69
C ASP A 214 -34.95 -13.67 -4.52
N PRO A 215 -33.76 -14.14 -4.11
CA PRO A 215 -33.63 -15.09 -3.00
C PRO A 215 -34.09 -14.50 -1.66
N ASN A 216 -34.21 -13.18 -1.57
CA ASN A 216 -34.59 -12.45 -0.36
C ASN A 216 -36.08 -12.05 -0.33
N ALA A 217 -36.88 -12.45 -1.32
CA ALA A 217 -38.29 -12.03 -1.44
C ALA A 217 -39.17 -12.37 -0.21
N ASN A 218 -38.80 -13.41 0.54
CA ASN A 218 -39.52 -13.83 1.75
C ASN A 218 -39.08 -13.08 3.03
N GLY A 219 -38.13 -12.16 2.92
CA GLY A 219 -37.55 -11.46 4.06
C GLY A 219 -36.49 -12.28 4.81
N PRO A 220 -36.02 -11.78 5.97
CA PRO A 220 -34.97 -12.43 6.74
C PRO A 220 -35.50 -13.70 7.41
N THR A 221 -34.62 -14.69 7.60
CA THR A 221 -34.97 -15.91 8.35
C THR A 221 -34.83 -15.73 9.86
N ALA A 222 -33.98 -14.80 10.30
CA ALA A 222 -33.82 -14.44 11.70
C ALA A 222 -35.04 -13.69 12.25
N THR A 223 -35.34 -13.91 13.53
CA THR A 223 -36.37 -13.19 14.27
C THR A 223 -35.96 -11.74 14.54
N GLN A 224 -36.92 -10.87 14.84
CA GLN A 224 -36.64 -9.46 15.14
C GLN A 224 -35.69 -9.26 16.34
N GLU A 225 -35.79 -10.12 17.35
CA GLU A 225 -34.88 -10.10 18.50
C GLU A 225 -33.45 -10.49 18.07
N GLU A 226 -33.30 -11.55 17.28
CA GLU A 226 -32.00 -11.98 16.74
C GLU A 226 -31.36 -10.90 15.86
N ILE A 227 -32.15 -10.25 15.00
CA ILE A 227 -31.68 -9.14 14.15
C ILE A 227 -31.07 -8.03 15.01
N GLY A 228 -31.75 -7.61 16.08
CA GLY A 228 -31.23 -6.58 17.00
C GLY A 228 -29.89 -6.98 17.64
N VAL A 229 -29.76 -8.26 18.03
CA VAL A 229 -28.51 -8.81 18.58
C VAL A 229 -27.39 -8.82 17.53
N ILE A 230 -27.67 -9.27 16.29
CA ILE A 230 -26.69 -9.34 15.20
C ILE A 230 -26.19 -7.94 14.83
N ILE A 231 -27.07 -6.94 14.77
CA ILE A 231 -26.68 -5.54 14.52
C ILE A 231 -25.75 -5.04 15.62
N ALA A 232 -26.11 -5.22 16.90
CA ALA A 232 -25.27 -4.79 18.02
C ALA A 232 -23.88 -5.48 18.03
N GLN A 233 -23.84 -6.78 17.69
CA GLN A 233 -22.59 -7.52 17.54
C GLN A 233 -21.76 -6.99 16.36
N THR A 234 -22.41 -6.67 15.24
CA THR A 234 -21.78 -6.10 14.05
C THR A 234 -21.13 -4.75 14.35
N GLU A 235 -21.84 -3.85 15.02
CA GLU A 235 -21.28 -2.57 15.48
C GLU A 235 -20.08 -2.76 16.41
N ALA A 236 -20.16 -3.72 17.34
CA ALA A 236 -19.05 -4.06 18.21
C ALA A 236 -17.84 -4.63 17.45
N ARG A 237 -18.06 -5.49 16.45
CA ARG A 237 -16.99 -6.04 15.58
C ARG A 237 -16.31 -4.92 14.79
N ILE A 238 -17.09 -4.03 14.15
CA ILE A 238 -16.59 -2.86 13.43
C ILE A 238 -15.73 -1.98 14.34
N ARG A 239 -16.25 -1.61 15.52
CA ARG A 239 -15.53 -0.80 16.50
C ARG A 239 -14.24 -1.47 16.96
N ASN A 240 -14.29 -2.74 17.36
CA ASN A 240 -13.15 -3.46 17.90
C ASN A 240 -12.04 -3.64 16.86
N VAL A 241 -12.38 -3.98 15.61
CA VAL A 241 -11.40 -4.12 14.53
C VAL A 241 -10.80 -2.77 14.14
N THR A 242 -11.62 -1.71 14.08
CA THR A 242 -11.15 -0.36 13.79
C THR A 242 -10.19 0.13 14.88
N VAL A 243 -10.60 0.10 16.15
CA VAL A 243 -9.76 0.54 17.27
C VAL A 243 -8.52 -0.35 17.41
N GLY A 244 -8.66 -1.67 17.26
CA GLY A 244 -7.55 -2.61 17.35
C GLY A 244 -6.50 -2.37 16.26
N SER A 245 -6.91 -2.20 15.00
CA SER A 245 -5.99 -1.95 13.88
C SER A 245 -5.26 -0.61 14.03
N LEU A 246 -5.95 0.47 14.40
CA LEU A 246 -5.33 1.77 14.67
C LEU A 246 -4.39 1.70 15.88
N GLY A 247 -4.78 0.99 16.95
CA GLY A 247 -3.94 0.74 18.12
C GLY A 247 -2.65 0.00 17.77
N LEU A 248 -2.71 -1.00 16.89
CA LEU A 248 -1.53 -1.73 16.41
C LEU A 248 -0.62 -0.83 15.54
N VAL A 249 -1.17 0.04 14.72
CA VAL A 249 -0.40 1.04 13.96
C VAL A 249 0.32 2.01 14.91
N LEU A 250 -0.39 2.55 15.91
CA LEU A 250 0.19 3.44 16.91
C LEU A 250 1.29 2.73 17.72
N LEU A 251 1.07 1.46 18.10
CA LEU A 251 2.07 0.65 18.79
C LEU A 251 3.31 0.43 17.91
N ALA A 252 3.13 0.13 16.62
CA ALA A 252 4.24 -0.03 15.69
C ALA A 252 5.05 1.27 15.52
N LEU A 253 4.38 2.43 15.47
CA LEU A 253 5.03 3.75 15.44
C LEU A 253 5.78 4.07 16.73
N ALA A 254 5.19 3.77 17.89
CA ALA A 254 5.84 3.96 19.19
C ALA A 254 7.07 3.05 19.33
N ALA A 255 6.92 1.75 19.01
CA ALA A 255 8.02 0.79 19.03
C ALA A 255 9.15 1.19 18.06
N ARG A 256 8.79 1.68 16.87
CA ARG A 256 9.74 2.25 15.91
C ARG A 256 10.51 3.42 16.51
N TRP A 257 9.83 4.37 17.13
CA TRP A 257 10.45 5.55 17.73
C TRP A 257 11.44 5.18 18.83
N VAL A 258 11.10 4.23 19.70
CA VAL A 258 12.01 3.70 20.74
C VAL A 258 13.23 3.05 20.08
N ARG A 259 13.02 2.16 19.09
CA ARG A 259 14.11 1.48 18.37
C ARG A 259 15.06 2.47 17.70
N VAL A 260 14.53 3.45 16.98
CA VAL A 260 15.35 4.43 16.24
C VAL A 260 16.17 5.27 17.20
N ARG A 261 15.58 5.76 18.30
CA ARG A 261 16.32 6.51 19.32
C ARG A 261 17.40 5.67 20.01
N GLY A 262 17.11 4.39 20.29
CA GLY A 262 18.09 3.48 20.89
C GLY A 262 19.24 3.10 19.94
N ALA A 263 19.05 3.21 18.63
CA ALA A 263 20.07 2.91 17.62
C ALA A 263 21.04 4.09 17.37
N TRP A 264 20.77 5.26 17.93
CA TRP A 264 21.64 6.43 17.81
C TRP A 264 22.88 6.25 18.69
N ALA A 265 23.95 5.72 18.09
CA ALA A 265 25.21 5.43 18.79
C ALA A 265 26.32 6.45 18.51
N GLY A 266 26.01 7.56 17.83
CA GLY A 266 26.96 8.62 17.47
C GLY A 266 26.60 9.33 16.17
N GLN A 267 27.50 10.17 15.68
CA GLN A 267 27.35 10.89 14.40
C GLN A 267 28.33 10.35 13.36
N VAL A 268 27.84 10.30 12.11
CA VAL A 268 28.64 10.06 10.91
C VAL A 268 28.59 11.33 10.06
N ARG A 269 29.76 11.79 9.60
CA ARG A 269 29.90 12.83 8.58
C ARG A 269 29.96 12.18 7.20
N ALA A 270 28.95 12.42 6.37
CA ALA A 270 28.93 11.97 4.99
C ALA A 270 29.14 13.17 4.05
N THR A 271 30.07 13.03 3.11
CA THR A 271 30.34 14.00 2.05
C THR A 271 29.95 13.40 0.72
N TYR A 272 28.98 14.04 0.06
CA TYR A 272 28.64 13.80 -1.33
C TYR A 272 29.38 14.81 -2.21
N VAL A 273 30.05 14.35 -3.26
CA VAL A 273 30.70 15.20 -4.26
C VAL A 273 29.95 15.18 -5.59
N GLY A 274 30.28 16.13 -6.49
CA GLY A 274 29.70 16.24 -7.84
C GLY A 274 28.71 17.39 -8.00
N LYS A 275 27.71 17.24 -8.88
CA LYS A 275 26.79 18.32 -9.32
C LYS A 275 25.95 18.96 -8.20
N ARG A 276 25.76 18.26 -7.08
CA ARG A 276 25.24 18.81 -5.82
C ARG A 276 26.05 18.24 -4.67
N SER A 277 27.17 18.88 -4.38
CA SER A 277 27.99 18.50 -3.23
C SER A 277 27.26 18.87 -1.94
N ALA A 278 27.30 17.99 -0.96
CA ALA A 278 26.74 18.24 0.36
C ALA A 278 27.55 17.48 1.40
N THR A 279 27.87 18.16 2.51
CA THR A 279 28.44 17.53 3.69
C THR A 279 27.45 17.72 4.83
N PHE A 280 27.09 16.61 5.47
CA PHE A 280 26.17 16.64 6.60
C PHE A 280 26.58 15.63 7.66
N GLU A 281 26.18 15.92 8.89
CA GLU A 281 26.34 15.04 10.04
C GLU A 281 25.00 14.45 10.41
N THR A 282 24.94 13.13 10.54
CA THR A 282 23.71 12.40 10.79
C THR A 282 23.94 11.27 11.78
N ALA A 283 22.88 10.84 12.46
CA ALA A 283 22.95 9.71 13.37
C ALA A 283 23.46 8.45 12.65
N SER A 284 24.35 7.71 13.32
CA SER A 284 24.77 6.39 12.87
C SER A 284 23.60 5.39 12.88
N GLY A 285 23.72 4.31 12.11
CA GLY A 285 22.68 3.26 12.02
C GLY A 285 21.66 3.44 10.87
N LEU A 286 21.66 4.59 10.20
CA LEU A 286 20.96 4.79 8.93
C LEU A 286 21.76 4.19 7.76
N SER A 287 21.07 3.78 6.70
CA SER A 287 21.76 3.57 5.42
C SER A 287 22.18 4.91 4.81
N LEU A 288 23.21 4.92 3.97
CA LEU A 288 23.67 6.12 3.29
C LEU A 288 22.57 6.79 2.44
N LEU A 289 21.65 6.00 1.86
CA LEU A 289 20.45 6.52 1.20
C LEU A 289 19.52 7.26 2.18
N GLU A 290 19.24 6.67 3.35
CA GLU A 290 18.40 7.30 4.38
C GLU A 290 19.06 8.57 4.93
N MET A 291 20.38 8.55 5.10
CA MET A 291 21.18 9.72 5.50
C MET A 291 21.05 10.88 4.50
N ALA A 292 21.16 10.59 3.20
CA ALA A 292 20.93 11.58 2.15
C ALA A 292 19.50 12.14 2.20
N GLN A 293 18.49 11.27 2.35
CA GLN A 293 17.08 11.67 2.42
C GLN A 293 16.76 12.55 3.64
N GLU A 294 17.29 12.20 4.82
CA GLU A 294 17.15 12.99 6.05
C GLU A 294 17.78 14.39 5.93
N ASN A 295 18.78 14.55 5.07
CA ASN A 295 19.45 15.83 4.84
C ASN A 295 18.97 16.52 3.56
N GLY A 296 17.83 16.10 2.99
CA GLY A 296 17.24 16.70 1.80
C GLY A 296 18.08 16.53 0.53
N LEU A 297 19.07 15.63 0.53
CA LEU A 297 19.92 15.36 -0.62
C LEU A 297 19.24 14.33 -1.55
N PRO A 298 18.92 14.71 -2.81
CA PRO A 298 18.23 13.83 -3.74
C PRO A 298 19.10 12.66 -4.18
N HIS A 299 18.53 11.46 -4.14
CA HIS A 299 19.25 10.24 -4.48
C HIS A 299 18.35 9.27 -5.26
N ALA A 300 18.79 8.88 -6.46
CA ALA A 300 18.05 7.95 -7.31
C ALA A 300 17.81 6.61 -6.57
N SER A 301 16.55 6.19 -6.45
CA SER A 301 16.18 5.02 -5.64
C SER A 301 14.86 4.37 -6.07
N VAL A 302 14.80 3.86 -7.31
CA VAL A 302 13.57 3.27 -7.90
C VAL A 302 12.97 2.16 -7.03
N CYS A 303 13.80 1.23 -6.52
CA CYS A 303 13.33 0.18 -5.61
C CYS A 303 13.18 0.63 -4.15
N ARG A 304 13.37 1.93 -3.86
CA ARG A 304 13.20 2.55 -2.53
C ARG A 304 14.04 1.90 -1.43
N GLY A 305 15.30 1.65 -1.75
CA GLY A 305 16.26 1.09 -0.82
C GLY A 305 16.17 -0.43 -0.55
N ARG A 306 15.39 -1.16 -1.36
CA ARG A 306 15.24 -2.63 -1.25
C ARG A 306 16.40 -3.44 -1.85
N GLY A 307 17.49 -2.80 -2.29
CA GLY A 307 18.64 -3.48 -2.89
C GLY A 307 18.32 -4.28 -4.16
N ARG A 308 17.47 -3.76 -5.08
CA ARG A 308 17.04 -4.49 -6.30
C ARG A 308 17.35 -3.79 -7.61
N CYS A 309 17.15 -2.48 -7.68
CA CYS A 309 17.22 -1.75 -8.95
C CYS A 309 18.62 -1.27 -9.34
N GLY A 310 19.57 -1.18 -8.40
CA GLY A 310 20.89 -0.59 -8.65
C GLY A 310 20.91 0.92 -8.92
N THR A 311 19.77 1.64 -8.83
CA THR A 311 19.75 3.08 -9.13
C THR A 311 20.39 3.94 -8.06
N CYS A 312 20.50 3.45 -6.82
CA CYS A 312 21.15 4.16 -5.71
C CYS A 312 22.66 3.92 -5.64
N ARG A 313 23.29 3.52 -6.75
CA ARG A 313 24.72 3.29 -6.81
C ARG A 313 25.49 4.56 -6.48
N VAL A 314 26.50 4.41 -5.64
CA VAL A 314 27.50 5.41 -5.32
C VAL A 314 28.88 4.82 -5.53
N ARG A 315 29.82 5.64 -5.96
CA ARG A 315 31.24 5.36 -5.93
C ARG A 315 31.77 5.81 -4.57
N VAL A 316 32.47 4.93 -3.86
CA VAL A 316 33.10 5.24 -2.57
C VAL A 316 34.49 5.79 -2.84
N LEU A 317 34.72 7.05 -2.48
CA LEU A 317 35.98 7.75 -2.72
C LEU A 317 36.93 7.64 -1.52
N SER A 318 36.39 7.69 -0.31
CA SER A 318 37.15 7.59 0.94
C SER A 318 36.29 6.95 2.05
N GLY A 319 36.91 6.20 2.96
CA GLY A 319 36.22 5.52 4.07
C GLY A 319 35.65 4.14 3.72
N GLY A 320 35.95 3.62 2.52
CA GLY A 320 35.45 2.33 2.04
C GLY A 320 36.03 1.12 2.77
N GLU A 321 37.25 1.24 3.28
CA GLU A 321 37.95 0.25 4.10
C GLU A 321 37.23 -0.06 5.42
N ASN A 322 36.40 0.87 5.90
CA ASN A 322 35.60 0.72 7.12
C ASN A 322 34.19 0.17 6.85
N LEU A 323 33.83 -0.07 5.59
CA LEU A 323 32.54 -0.63 5.23
C LEU A 323 32.58 -2.16 5.25
N PRO A 324 31.51 -2.83 5.70
CA PRO A 324 31.40 -4.27 5.54
C PRO A 324 31.39 -4.65 4.06
N ALA A 325 31.83 -5.87 3.77
CA ALA A 325 31.73 -6.44 2.43
C ALA A 325 30.27 -6.40 1.92
N PRO A 326 30.05 -6.29 0.59
CA PRO A 326 28.71 -6.29 0.02
C PRO A 326 27.91 -7.53 0.46
N SER A 327 26.64 -7.34 0.80
CA SER A 327 25.73 -8.47 1.05
C SER A 327 25.54 -9.28 -0.23
N GLU A 328 25.10 -10.54 -0.15
CA GLU A 328 24.80 -11.33 -1.35
C GLU A 328 23.79 -10.64 -2.30
N THR A 329 22.84 -9.92 -1.71
CA THR A 329 21.83 -9.17 -2.49
C THR A 329 22.47 -7.98 -3.19
N GLU A 330 23.31 -7.23 -2.48
CA GLU A 330 24.08 -6.12 -3.05
C GLU A 330 24.98 -6.60 -4.18
N ALA A 331 25.77 -7.65 -3.94
CA ALA A 331 26.70 -8.22 -4.90
C ALA A 331 26.01 -8.68 -6.20
N LYS A 332 24.84 -9.33 -6.11
CA LYS A 332 24.06 -9.74 -7.30
C LYS A 332 23.63 -8.56 -8.15
N VAL A 333 23.17 -7.47 -7.52
CA VAL A 333 22.76 -6.26 -8.23
C VAL A 333 23.97 -5.55 -8.83
N LEU A 334 25.07 -5.42 -8.08
CA LEU A 334 26.31 -4.82 -8.59
C LEU A 334 26.85 -5.60 -9.80
N ALA A 335 26.83 -6.93 -9.75
CA ALA A 335 27.23 -7.80 -10.86
C ALA A 335 26.32 -7.62 -12.09
N HIS A 336 24.99 -7.56 -11.90
CA HIS A 336 24.04 -7.33 -13.00
C HIS A 336 24.33 -6.02 -13.76
N TRP A 337 24.80 -4.99 -13.05
CA TRP A 337 25.10 -3.69 -13.63
C TRP A 337 26.56 -3.51 -14.06
N ASN A 338 27.40 -4.56 -14.01
CA ASN A 338 28.85 -4.47 -14.22
C ASN A 338 29.49 -3.32 -13.43
N ALA A 339 29.13 -3.21 -12.15
CA ALA A 339 29.60 -2.14 -11.30
C ALA A 339 31.11 -2.31 -10.99
N GLU A 340 31.82 -1.19 -10.97
CA GLU A 340 33.24 -1.14 -10.60
C GLU A 340 33.47 -1.55 -9.13
N PRO A 341 34.69 -1.99 -8.74
CA PRO A 341 34.97 -2.44 -7.37
C PRO A 341 34.74 -1.38 -6.28
N ASP A 342 34.83 -0.10 -6.66
CA ASP A 342 34.59 1.06 -5.80
C ASP A 342 33.11 1.45 -5.71
N GLN A 343 32.22 0.76 -6.44
CA GLN A 343 30.79 1.04 -6.43
C GLN A 343 30.03 0.20 -5.40
N ARG A 344 29.12 0.85 -4.69
CA ARG A 344 28.25 0.26 -3.66
C ARG A 344 26.83 0.75 -3.81
N LEU A 345 25.86 0.06 -3.19
CA LEU A 345 24.49 0.53 -3.14
C LEU A 345 24.28 1.39 -1.89
N ALA A 346 23.99 2.68 -2.04
CA ALA A 346 23.78 3.59 -0.91
C ALA A 346 22.69 3.10 0.07
N CYS A 347 21.71 2.33 -0.42
CA CYS A 347 20.69 1.75 0.45
C CYS A 347 21.12 0.53 1.27
N GLN A 348 22.28 -0.05 0.98
CA GLN A 348 22.84 -1.19 1.68
C GLN A 348 24.04 -0.80 2.55
N ILE A 349 24.71 0.31 2.23
CA ILE A 349 25.79 0.89 3.04
C ILE A 349 25.18 1.44 4.33
N LYS A 350 25.62 0.93 5.49
CA LYS A 350 25.37 1.51 6.82
C LYS A 350 26.71 1.95 7.40
N PRO A 351 27.09 3.23 7.26
CA PRO A 351 28.39 3.70 7.72
C PRO A 351 28.51 3.58 9.25
N THR A 352 29.62 3.02 9.71
CA THR A 352 30.00 3.00 11.13
C THR A 352 31.24 3.86 11.42
N SER A 353 31.94 4.32 10.39
CA SER A 353 33.06 5.26 10.49
C SER A 353 32.57 6.70 10.66
N MET A 354 33.39 7.55 11.29
CA MET A 354 33.05 8.96 11.49
C MET A 354 33.02 9.78 10.20
N VAL A 355 33.72 9.35 9.14
CA VAL A 355 33.80 10.07 7.86
C VAL A 355 33.64 9.10 6.69
N LEU A 356 32.81 9.46 5.70
CA LEU A 356 32.61 8.73 4.46
C LEU A 356 32.44 9.71 3.29
N GLU A 357 33.16 9.51 2.19
CA GLU A 357 33.06 10.35 1.00
C GLU A 357 32.62 9.53 -0.22
N VAL A 358 31.60 10.02 -0.92
CA VAL A 358 30.96 9.31 -2.03
C VAL A 358 30.58 10.21 -3.20
N GLU A 359 30.53 9.63 -4.38
CA GLU A 359 30.00 10.24 -5.60
C GLU A 359 28.78 9.46 -6.10
N ARG A 360 27.72 10.13 -6.54
CA ARG A 360 26.54 9.47 -7.13
C ARG A 360 26.89 8.98 -8.54
N VAL A 361 26.71 7.68 -8.78
CA VAL A 361 26.86 7.10 -10.13
C VAL A 361 25.68 7.47 -11.01
N ILE A 362 24.49 7.54 -10.40
CA ILE A 362 23.24 7.91 -11.06
C ILE A 362 22.68 9.13 -10.34
N GLU A 363 22.51 10.21 -11.09
CA GLU A 363 21.86 11.43 -10.62
C GLU A 363 20.37 11.16 -10.34
N ALA A 364 19.83 11.87 -9.35
CA ALA A 364 18.39 11.82 -9.11
C ALA A 364 17.65 12.42 -10.32
N ASP A 365 16.51 11.83 -10.68
CA ASP A 365 15.60 12.46 -11.63
C ASP A 365 14.96 13.68 -10.94
N TYR A 366 15.28 14.87 -11.47
CA TYR A 366 14.89 16.15 -10.90
C TYR A 366 13.49 16.61 -11.34
N SER A 367 12.82 15.89 -12.25
CA SER A 367 11.55 16.33 -12.83
C SER A 367 10.37 16.34 -11.84
N ASN A 368 10.47 15.59 -10.72
CA ASN A 368 9.38 15.39 -9.76
C ASN A 368 9.64 16.01 -8.38
N LEU A 369 10.69 16.81 -8.24
CA LEU A 369 11.07 17.45 -6.98
C LEU A 369 10.80 18.95 -7.11
N ASP A 370 9.63 19.40 -6.67
CA ASP A 370 9.35 20.82 -6.51
C ASP A 370 10.23 21.37 -5.37
N TYR A 371 11.26 22.14 -5.75
CA TYR A 371 12.24 22.74 -4.84
C TYR A 371 11.91 24.17 -4.42
N SER A 372 10.70 24.66 -4.70
CA SER A 372 10.31 26.02 -4.32
C SER A 372 10.46 26.26 -2.81
N GLU A 373 10.35 25.23 -1.95
CA GLU A 373 10.57 25.35 -0.50
C GLU A 373 12.05 25.31 -0.07
N THR A 374 12.88 24.46 -0.67
CA THR A 374 14.29 24.31 -0.24
C THR A 374 15.15 25.51 -0.64
N LYS A 375 14.77 26.20 -1.73
CA LYS A 375 15.43 27.45 -2.13
C LYS A 375 15.14 28.56 -1.11
N ARG A 376 13.92 28.62 -0.58
CA ARG A 376 13.48 29.65 0.39
C ARG A 376 14.23 29.56 1.72
N SER A 377 14.50 28.34 2.22
CA SER A 377 15.25 28.17 3.48
C SER A 377 16.74 28.50 3.35
N GLN A 378 17.34 28.32 2.18
CA GLN A 378 18.74 28.68 1.94
C GLN A 378 18.92 30.19 1.73
N ASP A 379 17.99 30.84 1.02
CA ASP A 379 18.00 32.29 0.83
C ASP A 379 17.77 33.02 2.17
N THR A 380 16.92 32.49 3.05
CA THR A 380 16.68 33.11 4.38
C THR A 380 17.91 33.00 5.29
N GLN A 381 18.71 31.93 5.19
CA GLN A 381 19.96 31.78 5.95
C GLN A 381 21.10 32.64 5.39
N ALA A 382 21.09 32.95 4.10
CA ALA A 382 22.04 33.86 3.46
C ALA A 382 21.70 35.34 3.65
N GLU A 383 20.44 35.70 3.92
CA GLU A 383 20.04 37.08 4.23
C GLU A 383 20.21 37.44 5.72
N THR A 384 20.40 36.45 6.60
CA THR A 384 20.61 36.66 8.05
C THR A 384 22.06 36.46 8.52
N ALA A 385 23.00 36.24 7.61
CA ALA A 385 24.44 36.16 7.87
C ALA A 385 25.14 37.34 7.16
#